data_AF-A0A376KMR1-F1
#
_entry.id   AF-A0A376KMR1-F1
#
_cell.length_a   1.000
_cell.length_b   1.000
_cell.length_c   1.000
_cell.angle_alpha   90.00
_cell.angle_beta   90.00
_cell.angle_gamma   90.00
#
_symmetry.space_group_name_H-M   'P 1'
#
loop_
_entity.id
_entity.type
_entity.pdbx_description
1 polymer ?
#
loop_
_entity_poly.entity_id
_entity_poly.type
_entity_poly.pdbx_seq_one_letter_code
_entity_poly.pdbx_strand_id
1 'polypeptide(L)'
;MPKWGLPTFARSRLVCWLKKADLGIAFDGDGDRVIMVDHEGNKVDGDQIMYIIAREGLRQGQLRGGAVGTLMSNMGLELALKQLGIPLRARKWVTATYWKKCRRKAGVSVQRIPVM
;
A
#
# COMPACT_ATOMS: atom_id res chain seq x y z
N MET A 1 13.11 -14.80 3.69
CA MET A 1 12.03 -15.81 3.53
C MET A 1 10.75 -15.08 3.13
N PRO A 2 10.12 -15.38 1.98
CA PRO A 2 8.87 -14.73 1.62
C PRO A 2 7.76 -15.22 2.57
N LYS A 3 7.10 -14.30 3.29
CA LYS A 3 6.06 -14.63 4.28
C LYS A 3 4.70 -14.99 3.66
N TRP A 4 4.69 -15.30 2.37
CA TRP A 4 3.49 -15.72 1.65
C TRP A 4 3.49 -17.23 1.57
N GLY A 5 2.37 -17.84 1.96
CA GLY A 5 2.00 -19.11 1.37
C GLY A 5 1.95 -18.90 -0.15
N LEU A 6 2.92 -19.49 -0.85
CA LEU A 6 2.96 -19.64 -2.30
C LEU A 6 1.58 -19.82 -2.98
N PRO A 7 0.55 -20.48 -2.39
CA PRO A 7 -0.79 -20.55 -2.97
C PRO A 7 -1.49 -19.22 -3.30
N THR A 8 -1.53 -18.20 -2.43
CA THR A 8 -2.44 -17.05 -2.65
C THR A 8 -1.98 -16.12 -3.76
N PHE A 9 -0.68 -15.80 -3.79
CA PHE A 9 -0.09 -14.98 -4.85
C PHE A 9 -0.05 -15.74 -6.19
N ALA A 10 0.37 -17.02 -6.18
CA ALA A 10 0.39 -17.83 -7.38
C ALA A 10 -1.01 -18.00 -7.97
N ARG A 11 -2.03 -18.18 -7.13
CA ARG A 11 -3.43 -18.30 -7.58
C ARG A 11 -3.95 -16.99 -8.19
N SER A 12 -3.64 -15.85 -7.60
CA SER A 12 -4.06 -14.54 -8.12
C SER A 12 -3.41 -14.23 -9.47
N ARG A 13 -2.11 -14.54 -9.60
CA ARG A 13 -1.37 -14.45 -10.87
C ARG A 13 -1.94 -15.39 -11.94
N LEU A 14 -2.20 -16.65 -11.56
CA LEU A 14 -2.76 -17.66 -12.46
C LEU A 14 -4.16 -17.25 -12.93
N VAL A 15 -4.99 -16.69 -12.05
CA VAL A 15 -6.34 -16.20 -12.40
C VAL A 15 -6.26 -15.02 -13.38
N CYS A 16 -5.37 -14.05 -13.18
CA CYS A 16 -5.23 -12.92 -14.12
C CYS A 16 -4.83 -13.41 -15.51
N TRP A 17 -3.85 -14.31 -15.57
CA TRP A 17 -3.38 -14.92 -16.82
C TRP A 17 -4.46 -15.77 -17.50
N LEU A 18 -5.18 -16.62 -16.75
CA LEU A 18 -6.21 -17.49 -17.30
C LEU A 18 -7.48 -16.75 -17.73
N LYS A 19 -7.81 -15.64 -17.05
CA LYS A 19 -9.01 -14.86 -17.32
C LYS A 19 -8.77 -13.63 -18.18
N LYS A 20 -7.51 -13.37 -18.59
CA LYS A 20 -7.09 -12.11 -19.24
C LYS A 20 -7.64 -10.90 -18.48
N ALA A 21 -7.54 -10.94 -17.15
CA ALA A 21 -8.03 -9.86 -16.32
C ALA A 21 -7.01 -8.71 -16.29
N ASP A 22 -7.50 -7.47 -16.40
CA ASP A 22 -6.65 -6.28 -16.35
C ASP A 22 -6.07 -6.02 -14.95
N LEU A 23 -6.71 -6.55 -13.90
CA LEU A 23 -6.29 -6.38 -12.50
C LEU A 23 -6.72 -7.57 -11.64
N GLY A 24 -5.79 -8.08 -10.83
CA GLY A 24 -6.05 -9.06 -9.78
C GLY A 24 -5.96 -8.42 -8.40
N ILE A 25 -6.97 -8.64 -7.56
CA ILE A 25 -6.95 -8.18 -6.17
C ILE A 25 -7.12 -9.39 -5.26
N ALA A 26 -6.17 -9.60 -4.36
CA ALA A 26 -6.18 -10.67 -3.38
C ALA A 26 -6.31 -10.07 -1.98
N PHE A 27 -7.40 -10.40 -1.29
CA PHE A 27 -7.62 -10.00 0.10
C PHE A 27 -7.22 -11.14 1.05
N ASP A 28 -6.75 -10.78 2.24
CA ASP A 28 -6.59 -11.72 3.34
C ASP A 28 -7.96 -12.01 4.00
N GLY A 29 -8.07 -13.08 4.78
CA GLY A 29 -9.35 -13.61 5.29
C GLY A 29 -10.19 -12.64 6.17
N ASP A 30 -9.56 -11.60 6.72
CA ASP A 30 -10.20 -10.53 7.50
C ASP A 30 -10.36 -9.21 6.71
N GLY A 31 -9.92 -9.18 5.44
CA GLY A 31 -10.04 -8.03 4.55
C GLY A 31 -9.19 -6.81 4.94
N ASP A 32 -8.31 -6.92 5.94
CA ASP A 32 -7.47 -5.82 6.40
C ASP A 32 -6.24 -5.59 5.51
N ARG A 33 -5.94 -6.58 4.65
CA ARG A 33 -4.79 -6.65 3.76
C ARG A 33 -5.20 -6.91 2.34
N VAL A 34 -4.42 -6.32 1.44
CA VAL A 34 -4.58 -6.48 0.01
C VAL A 34 -3.21 -6.63 -0.67
N ILE A 35 -3.13 -7.56 -1.61
CA ILE A 35 -2.11 -7.58 -2.65
C ILE A 35 -2.81 -7.33 -3.97
N MET A 36 -2.19 -6.53 -4.82
CA MET A 36 -2.62 -6.36 -6.20
C MET A 36 -1.65 -7.06 -7.15
N VAL A 37 -2.19 -7.56 -8.25
CA VAL A 37 -1.45 -8.18 -9.34
C VAL A 37 -1.85 -7.49 -10.62
N ASP A 38 -0.85 -7.04 -11.38
CA ASP A 38 -1.07 -6.40 -12.68
C ASP A 38 -1.45 -7.43 -13.76
N HIS A 39 -1.95 -6.97 -14.90
CA HIS A 39 -2.29 -7.80 -16.06
C HIS A 39 -1.10 -8.67 -16.55
N GLU A 40 0.13 -8.19 -16.41
CA GLU A 40 1.36 -8.96 -16.72
C GLU A 40 1.67 -10.05 -15.67
N GLY A 41 0.94 -10.09 -14.55
CA GLY A 41 1.20 -10.97 -13.41
C GLY A 41 2.26 -10.43 -12.45
N ASN A 42 2.62 -9.15 -12.58
CA ASN A 42 3.56 -8.48 -11.69
C ASN A 42 2.90 -8.18 -10.33
N LYS A 43 3.66 -8.40 -9.24
CA LYS A 43 3.18 -8.09 -7.89
C LYS A 43 3.21 -6.58 -7.67
N VAL A 44 2.08 -6.02 -7.26
CA VAL A 44 1.98 -4.64 -6.80
C VAL A 44 1.94 -4.65 -5.28
N ASP A 45 3.03 -4.18 -4.67
CA ASP A 45 3.19 -4.14 -3.22
C ASP A 45 2.44 -2.96 -2.59
N GLY A 46 2.19 -3.04 -1.28
CA GLY A 46 1.49 -1.99 -0.53
C GLY A 46 2.14 -0.61 -0.59
N ASP A 47 3.44 -0.52 -0.87
CA ASP A 47 4.15 0.76 -1.06
C ASP A 47 3.77 1.43 -2.39
N GLN A 48 3.64 0.65 -3.47
CA GLN A 48 3.19 1.17 -4.76
C GLN A 48 1.72 1.61 -4.68
N ILE A 49 0.88 0.80 -4.02
CA ILE A 49 -0.53 1.15 -3.78
C ILE A 49 -0.63 2.45 -2.95
N MET A 50 0.17 2.57 -1.89
CA MET A 50 0.19 3.79 -1.08
C MET A 50 0.60 5.01 -1.91
N TYR A 51 1.62 4.88 -2.76
CA TYR A 51 2.05 5.96 -3.63
C TYR A 51 0.93 6.41 -4.57
N ILE A 52 0.23 5.47 -5.20
CA ILE A 52 -0.90 5.77 -6.10
C ILE A 52 -2.00 6.52 -5.35
N ILE A 53 -2.41 6.03 -4.17
CA ILE A 53 -3.44 6.67 -3.35
C ILE A 53 -3.01 8.06 -2.88
N ALA A 54 -1.76 8.22 -2.44
CA ALA A 54 -1.24 9.50 -1.96
C ALA A 54 -1.16 10.52 -3.10
N ARG A 55 -0.66 10.12 -4.27
CA ARG A 55 -0.59 10.96 -5.47
C ARG A 55 -1.98 11.38 -5.94
N GLU A 56 -2.93 10.45 -6.01
CA GLU A 56 -4.29 10.75 -6.46
C GLU A 56 -5.03 11.63 -5.46
N GLY A 57 -4.88 11.35 -4.16
CA GLY A 57 -5.42 12.19 -3.10
C GLY A 57 -4.85 13.61 -3.13
N LEU A 58 -3.56 13.77 -3.46
CA LEU A 58 -2.96 15.09 -3.66
C LEU A 58 -3.56 15.80 -4.89
N ARG A 59 -3.71 15.08 -6.01
CA ARG A 59 -4.30 15.61 -7.25
C ARG A 59 -5.75 16.08 -7.06
N GLN A 60 -6.52 15.37 -6.24
CA GLN A 60 -7.90 15.71 -5.91
C GLN A 60 -8.02 16.72 -4.75
N GLY A 61 -6.91 17.16 -4.15
CA GLY A 61 -6.93 18.06 -2.98
C GLY A 61 -7.50 17.42 -1.70
N GLN A 62 -7.64 16.10 -1.67
CA GLN A 62 -8.18 15.33 -0.54
C GLN A 62 -7.10 14.91 0.45
N LEU A 63 -5.83 14.85 0.00
CA LEU A 63 -4.70 14.50 0.85
C LEU A 63 -4.42 15.64 1.83
N ARG A 64 -4.76 15.41 3.10
CA ARG A 64 -4.38 16.27 4.22
C ARG A 64 -3.22 15.65 4.97
N GLY A 65 -2.30 16.50 5.45
CA GLY A 65 -1.17 16.08 6.27
C GLY A 65 -0.10 15.31 5.51
N GLY A 66 -0.24 13.99 5.40
CA GLY A 66 0.78 13.11 4.81
C GLY A 66 0.40 11.63 4.86
N ALA A 67 1.43 10.77 4.77
CA ALA A 67 1.30 9.32 4.79
C ALA A 67 2.01 8.70 6.02
N VAL A 68 1.51 7.56 6.51
CA VAL A 68 2.14 6.80 7.60
C VAL A 68 2.59 5.44 7.06
N GLY A 69 3.90 5.19 7.15
CA GLY A 69 4.56 3.96 6.70
C GLY A 69 5.37 3.28 7.79
N THR A 70 5.98 2.14 7.47
CA THR A 70 6.93 1.46 8.35
C THR A 70 8.38 1.79 7.97
N LEU A 71 9.36 1.50 8.83
CA LEU A 71 10.79 1.62 8.52
C LEU A 71 11.22 0.65 7.41
N MET A 72 10.45 -0.43 7.20
CA MET A 72 10.64 -1.37 6.10
C MET A 72 10.05 -0.84 4.78
N SER A 73 9.72 0.45 4.69
CA SER A 73 9.28 1.05 3.44
C SER A 73 10.41 1.19 2.46
N ASN A 74 10.09 0.89 1.20
CA ASN A 74 11.05 1.02 0.13
C ASN A 74 11.53 2.48 0.07
N MET A 75 12.84 2.70 -0.04
CA MET A 75 13.42 4.04 -0.21
C MET A 75 12.81 4.78 -1.42
N GLY A 76 12.43 4.04 -2.46
CA GLY A 76 11.73 4.59 -3.62
C GLY A 76 10.40 5.25 -3.25
N LEU A 77 9.64 4.70 -2.29
CA LEU A 77 8.41 5.33 -1.81
C LEU A 77 8.70 6.65 -1.10
N GLU A 78 9.72 6.69 -0.25
CA GLU A 78 10.09 7.91 0.48
C GLU A 78 10.51 9.02 -0.49
N LEU A 79 11.35 8.70 -1.47
CA LEU A 79 11.77 9.64 -2.50
C LEU A 79 10.59 10.12 -3.34
N ALA A 80 9.71 9.22 -3.77
CA ALA A 80 8.56 9.56 -4.60
C ALA A 80 7.54 10.44 -3.84
N LEU A 81 7.30 10.18 -2.55
CA LEU A 81 6.46 11.03 -1.71
C LEU A 81 7.11 12.39 -1.45
N LYS A 82 8.44 12.43 -1.24
CA LYS A 82 9.19 13.68 -1.04
C LYS A 82 9.13 14.58 -2.28
N GLN A 83 9.22 14.01 -3.48
CA GLN A 83 9.05 14.75 -4.75
C GLN A 83 7.65 15.37 -4.87
N LEU A 84 6.63 14.72 -4.32
CA LEU A 84 5.26 15.23 -4.26
C LEU A 84 5.00 16.19 -3.09
N GLY A 85 6.00 16.47 -2.25
CA GLY A 85 5.85 17.29 -1.05
C GLY A 85 5.03 16.62 0.08
N ILE A 86 4.87 15.29 0.03
CA ILE A 86 4.06 14.53 0.98
C ILE A 86 4.96 14.03 2.12
N PRO A 87 4.75 14.45 3.38
CA PRO A 87 5.55 13.97 4.49
C PRO A 87 5.19 12.52 4.83
N LEU A 88 6.19 11.63 4.77
CA LEU A 88 6.08 10.24 5.20
C LEU A 88 6.53 10.11 6.66
N ARG A 89 5.67 9.56 7.52
CA ARG A 89 6.02 9.24 8.92
C ARG A 89 6.31 7.74 9.04
N ALA A 90 7.59 7.38 9.11
CA ALA A 90 8.04 6.00 9.25
C ALA A 90 8.05 5.50 10.72
N ARG A 91 7.27 4.44 10.94
CA ARG A 91 7.13 3.50 12.06
C ARG A 91 8.09 2.32 12.19
N LYS A 92 8.70 1.99 13.34
CA LYS A 92 9.12 0.56 13.53
C LYS A 92 7.90 -0.37 13.43
N TRP A 93 6.81 0.00 14.08
CA TRP A 93 5.52 -0.66 14.00
C TRP A 93 4.40 0.37 13.86
N VAL A 94 3.50 0.17 12.89
CA VAL A 94 2.31 1.01 12.69
C VAL A 94 1.10 0.19 13.07
N THR A 95 0.44 0.57 14.17
CA THR A 95 -0.84 -0.02 14.58
C THR A 95 -2.00 0.85 14.11
N ALA A 96 -3.20 0.28 13.97
CA ALA A 96 -4.40 1.02 13.63
C ALA A 96 -4.65 2.20 14.61
N THR A 97 -4.40 1.99 15.91
CA THR A 97 -4.51 3.04 16.94
C THR A 97 -3.54 4.18 16.70
N TYR A 98 -2.30 3.88 16.30
CA TYR A 98 -1.32 4.91 15.97
C TYR A 98 -1.73 5.69 14.73
N TRP A 99 -2.21 5.03 13.68
CA TRP A 99 -2.73 5.71 12.50
C TRP A 99 -3.90 6.63 12.86
N LYS A 100 -4.88 6.18 13.65
CA LYS A 100 -5.99 7.03 14.14
C LYS A 100 -5.48 8.27 14.88
N LYS A 101 -4.44 8.11 15.71
CA LYS A 101 -3.77 9.23 16.40
C LYS A 101 -3.11 10.21 15.43
N CYS A 102 -2.43 9.71 14.40
CA CYS A 102 -1.81 10.53 13.35
C CYS A 102 -2.83 11.25 12.48
N ARG A 103 -3.93 10.58 12.11
CA ARG A 103 -5.04 11.19 11.37
C ARG A 103 -5.67 12.34 12.15
N ARG A 104 -5.88 12.16 13.45
CA ARG A 104 -6.43 13.22 14.32
C ARG A 104 -5.47 14.39 14.58
N LYS A 105 -4.18 14.12 14.82
CA LYS A 105 -3.20 15.17 15.20
C LYS A 105 -2.50 15.85 14.02
N ALA A 106 -2.18 15.08 12.98
CA ALA A 106 -1.35 15.51 11.86
C ALA A 106 -2.10 15.47 10.53
N GLY A 107 -3.41 15.22 10.55
CA GLY A 107 -4.28 15.22 9.38
C GLY A 107 -4.01 14.09 8.39
N VAL A 108 -3.16 13.11 8.72
CA VAL A 108 -2.72 12.02 7.83
C VAL A 108 -3.91 11.32 7.17
N SER A 109 -3.88 11.23 5.84
CA SER A 109 -4.99 10.63 5.07
C SER A 109 -4.69 9.21 4.59
N VAL A 110 -3.42 8.80 4.53
CA VAL A 110 -3.03 7.49 3.97
C VAL A 110 -2.24 6.65 4.98
N GLN A 111 -2.61 5.37 5.09
CA GLN A 111 -1.92 4.37 5.92
C GLN A 111 -1.27 3.32 5.02
N ARG A 112 -0.08 2.85 5.38
CA ARG A 112 0.45 1.60 4.83
C ARG A 112 -0.43 0.45 5.26
N ILE A 113 -0.99 -0.24 4.28
CA ILE A 113 -1.59 -1.54 4.50
C ILE A 113 -0.45 -2.49 4.87
N PRO A 114 -0.51 -3.17 6.03
CA PRO A 114 0.57 -4.05 6.46
C PRO A 114 0.80 -5.14 5.41
N VAL A 115 1.93 -5.08 4.71
CA VAL A 115 2.42 -6.22 3.93
C VAL A 115 3.21 -7.12 4.87
N MET A 116 2.86 -8.41 4.93
CA MET A 116 3.53 -9.38 5.80
C MET A 116 4.94 -9.70 5.31
#